data_AF-E7CW82-F1
#
_entry.id   AF-E7CW82-F1
#
_cell.length_a   1.000
_cell.length_b   1.000
_cell.length_c   1.000
_cell.angle_alpha   90.00
_cell.angle_beta   90.00
_cell.angle_gamma   90.00
#
_symmetry.space_group_name_H-M   'P 1'
#
loop_
_entity.id
_entity.type
_entity.pdbx_description
1 polymer ?
#
loop_
_entity_poly.entity_id
_entity_poly.type
_entity_poly.pdbx_seq_one_letter_code
_entity_poly.pdbx_strand_id
1 'polypeptide(L)'
;SEDGISASYLDFTVSNFVDNLYGYPEGKDILRETIKFMYTDWADRDNGEMRRKTLLALFTDHQWVAPAVATAKLHAEYQSPVYFYTFYHHCQTDARPEWADAAHGDEIPYVFGVPMVGATDLFPCNFSKNDVMLSAVVMTYWTNFAKTGDPNQPVPQDTKFIHTKPNRFEEVVWTRFDGKDKRYLHIGLKPR
;
A
#
# COMPACT_ATOMS: atom_id res chain seq x y z
N SER A 1 -13.46 -10.56 -16.92
CA SER A 1 -14.82 -10.46 -16.37
C SER A 1 -14.85 -9.20 -15.52
N GLU A 2 -15.54 -8.17 -15.97
CA GLU A 2 -15.82 -6.97 -15.15
C GLU A 2 -16.81 -7.29 -14.03
N ASP A 3 -17.47 -8.44 -14.10
CA ASP A 3 -18.34 -8.94 -13.06
C ASP A 3 -17.50 -9.23 -11.81
N GLY A 4 -17.86 -8.58 -10.70
CA GLY A 4 -17.21 -8.77 -9.41
C GLY A 4 -17.31 -10.21 -8.87
N ILE A 5 -17.03 -10.39 -7.59
CA ILE A 5 -16.98 -11.72 -6.97
C ILE A 5 -18.38 -12.17 -6.55
N SER A 6 -18.73 -13.45 -6.79
CA SER A 6 -19.97 -14.05 -6.26
C SER A 6 -19.83 -14.42 -4.79
N ALA A 7 -20.94 -14.55 -4.06
CA ALA A 7 -20.92 -14.95 -2.65
C ALA A 7 -20.31 -16.35 -2.46
N SER A 8 -20.65 -17.30 -3.34
CA SER A 8 -20.11 -18.65 -3.29
C SER A 8 -18.60 -18.70 -3.56
N TYR A 9 -18.10 -17.85 -4.45
CA TYR A 9 -16.67 -17.75 -4.72
C TYR A 9 -15.91 -17.14 -3.54
N LEU A 10 -16.48 -16.11 -2.88
CA LEU A 10 -15.92 -15.56 -1.64
C LEU A 10 -15.80 -16.63 -0.56
N ASP A 11 -16.87 -17.38 -0.30
CA ASP A 11 -16.90 -18.44 0.72
C ASP A 11 -15.88 -19.56 0.44
N PHE A 12 -15.79 -20.00 -0.81
CA PHE A 12 -14.78 -20.95 -1.27
C PHE A 12 -13.36 -20.42 -1.06
N THR A 13 -13.11 -19.14 -1.38
CA THR A 13 -11.78 -18.55 -1.27
C THR A 13 -11.35 -18.36 0.18
N VAL A 14 -12.26 -17.91 1.06
CA VAL A 14 -11.99 -17.81 2.51
C VAL A 14 -11.69 -19.19 3.10
N SER A 15 -12.43 -20.22 2.70
CA SER A 15 -12.19 -21.59 3.16
C SER A 15 -10.80 -22.08 2.77
N ASN A 16 -10.42 -21.91 1.50
CA ASN A 16 -9.08 -22.27 1.02
C ASN A 16 -7.97 -21.43 1.69
N PHE A 17 -8.22 -20.15 1.93
CA PHE A 17 -7.27 -19.28 2.63
C PHE A 17 -6.98 -19.83 4.03
N VAL A 18 -8.01 -20.21 4.79
CA VAL A 18 -7.83 -20.79 6.13
C VAL A 18 -7.11 -22.14 6.06
N ASP A 19 -7.46 -22.98 5.08
CA ASP A 19 -6.88 -24.31 4.92
C ASP A 19 -5.39 -24.25 4.65
N ASN A 20 -4.96 -23.35 3.76
CA ASN A 20 -3.56 -23.24 3.36
C ASN A 20 -2.70 -22.56 4.43
N LEU A 21 -3.23 -21.59 5.17
CA LEU A 21 -2.44 -20.78 6.10
C LEU A 21 -2.48 -21.27 7.55
N TYR A 22 -3.58 -21.88 7.97
CA TYR A 22 -3.78 -22.32 9.35
C TYR A 22 -3.93 -23.84 9.48
N GLY A 23 -4.12 -24.57 8.38
CA GLY A 23 -4.24 -26.03 8.40
C GLY A 23 -5.55 -26.50 9.05
N TYR A 24 -5.44 -27.26 10.15
CA TYR A 24 -6.58 -27.75 10.93
C TYR A 24 -6.43 -27.39 12.41
N PRO A 25 -6.56 -26.10 12.77
CA PRO A 25 -6.54 -25.69 14.15
C PRO A 25 -7.84 -26.11 14.86
N GLU A 26 -7.79 -26.24 16.19
CA GLU A 26 -9.00 -26.32 16.99
C GLU A 26 -9.86 -25.06 16.73
N GLY A 27 -11.15 -25.25 16.44
CA GLY A 27 -12.04 -24.13 16.10
C GLY A 27 -11.91 -23.59 14.67
N LYS A 28 -11.35 -24.36 13.72
CA LYS A 28 -11.23 -23.99 12.30
C LYS A 28 -12.51 -23.39 11.69
N ASP A 29 -13.67 -23.99 11.95
CA ASP A 29 -14.92 -23.50 11.38
C ASP A 29 -15.33 -22.15 11.99
N ILE A 30 -15.07 -21.94 13.28
CA ILE A 30 -15.26 -20.65 13.94
C ILE A 30 -14.35 -19.60 13.29
N LEU A 31 -13.09 -19.96 13.00
CA LEU A 31 -12.15 -19.07 12.33
C LEU A 31 -12.63 -18.69 10.92
N ARG A 32 -13.06 -19.67 10.11
CA ARG A 32 -13.60 -19.43 8.76
C ARG A 32 -14.81 -18.51 8.79
N GLU A 33 -15.78 -18.79 9.65
CA GLU A 33 -17.00 -17.98 9.77
C GLU A 33 -16.70 -16.57 10.28
N THR A 34 -15.77 -16.43 11.22
CA THR A 34 -15.35 -15.11 11.73
C THR A 34 -14.64 -14.31 10.64
N ILE A 35 -13.72 -14.90 9.87
CA ILE A 35 -13.04 -14.20 8.77
C ILE A 35 -14.06 -13.78 7.71
N LYS A 36 -14.96 -14.67 7.29
CA LYS A 36 -16.04 -14.33 6.35
C LYS A 36 -16.89 -13.19 6.89
N PHE A 37 -17.24 -13.20 8.17
CA PHE A 37 -18.01 -12.15 8.80
C PHE A 37 -17.30 -10.79 8.77
N MET A 38 -16.01 -10.77 9.12
CA MET A 38 -15.21 -9.54 9.19
C MET A 38 -14.93 -8.92 7.82
N TYR A 39 -14.81 -9.73 6.77
CA TYR A 39 -14.55 -9.28 5.39
C TYR A 39 -15.80 -9.24 4.51
N THR A 40 -16.98 -9.30 5.12
CA THR A 40 -18.24 -8.99 4.45
C THR A 40 -18.61 -7.54 4.70
N ASP A 41 -18.82 -6.76 3.64
CA ASP A 41 -19.46 -5.45 3.79
C ASP A 41 -20.96 -5.67 4.04
N TRP A 42 -21.37 -5.52 5.30
CA TRP A 42 -22.76 -5.71 5.70
C TRP A 42 -23.69 -4.60 5.23
N ALA A 43 -23.16 -3.43 4.86
CA ALA A 43 -23.94 -2.33 4.32
C ALA A 43 -24.26 -2.53 2.82
N ASP A 44 -23.44 -3.29 2.10
CA ASP A 44 -23.59 -3.55 0.66
C ASP A 44 -23.24 -5.00 0.27
N ARG A 45 -23.86 -5.96 0.96
CA ARG A 45 -23.49 -7.39 0.93
C ARG A 45 -23.62 -8.05 -0.45
N ASP A 46 -24.55 -7.58 -1.27
CA ASP A 46 -24.87 -8.21 -2.55
C ASP A 46 -24.00 -7.66 -3.71
N ASN A 47 -23.21 -6.62 -3.44
CA ASN A 47 -22.30 -6.01 -4.41
C ASN A 47 -21.05 -6.87 -4.66
N GLY A 48 -20.94 -7.40 -5.88
CA GLY A 48 -19.81 -8.22 -6.29
C GLY A 48 -18.48 -7.47 -6.33
N GLU A 49 -18.47 -6.18 -6.67
CA GLU A 49 -17.24 -5.39 -6.66
C GLU A 49 -16.73 -5.17 -5.24
N MET A 50 -17.64 -4.94 -4.29
CA MET A 50 -17.27 -4.82 -2.88
C MET A 50 -16.71 -6.13 -2.35
N ARG A 51 -17.32 -7.27 -2.69
CA ARG A 51 -16.76 -8.60 -2.36
C ARG A 51 -15.37 -8.81 -2.97
N ARG A 52 -15.09 -8.29 -4.16
CA ARG A 52 -13.74 -8.31 -4.74
C ARG A 52 -12.77 -7.47 -3.91
N LYS A 53 -13.15 -6.25 -3.53
CA LYS A 53 -12.33 -5.36 -2.71
C LYS A 53 -12.01 -5.96 -1.35
N THR A 54 -13.00 -6.52 -0.66
CA THR A 54 -12.77 -7.13 0.67
C THR A 54 -11.98 -8.43 0.58
N LEU A 55 -12.15 -9.22 -0.49
CA LEU A 55 -11.31 -10.40 -0.72
C LEU A 55 -9.84 -10.01 -0.95
N LEU A 56 -9.58 -8.96 -1.73
CA LEU A 56 -8.22 -8.42 -1.92
C LEU A 56 -7.66 -7.84 -0.61
N ALA A 57 -8.50 -7.18 0.19
CA ALA A 57 -8.13 -6.68 1.51
C ALA A 57 -7.74 -7.84 2.44
N LEU A 58 -8.48 -8.96 2.47
CA LEU A 58 -8.14 -10.13 3.29
C LEU A 58 -6.71 -10.64 3.03
N PHE A 59 -6.36 -10.81 1.76
CA PHE A 59 -5.01 -11.26 1.39
C PHE A 59 -3.96 -10.19 1.73
N THR A 60 -4.25 -8.93 1.40
CA THR A 60 -3.35 -7.80 1.66
C THR A 60 -3.06 -7.63 3.15
N ASP A 61 -4.12 -7.68 3.97
CA ASP A 61 -4.06 -7.49 5.41
C ASP A 61 -3.27 -8.59 6.09
N HIS A 62 -3.52 -9.84 5.74
CA HIS A 62 -2.83 -10.96 6.37
C HIS A 62 -1.37 -11.08 5.94
N GLN A 63 -1.09 -10.97 4.63
CA GLN A 63 0.24 -11.26 4.10
C GLN A 63 1.21 -10.07 4.19
N TRP A 64 0.71 -8.83 4.18
CA TRP A 64 1.55 -7.63 4.19
C TRP A 64 1.26 -6.68 5.37
N VAL A 65 0.00 -6.26 5.58
CA VAL A 65 -0.28 -5.17 6.55
C VAL A 65 -0.05 -5.60 8.00
N ALA A 66 -0.69 -6.69 8.44
CA ALA A 66 -0.58 -7.19 9.80
C ALA A 66 0.88 -7.49 10.20
N PRO A 67 1.70 -8.24 9.42
CA PRO A 67 3.09 -8.47 9.76
C PRO A 67 3.94 -7.19 9.72
N ALA A 68 3.69 -6.26 8.79
CA ALA A 68 4.40 -4.98 8.75
C ALA A 68 4.10 -4.13 10.01
N VAL A 69 2.84 -4.04 10.42
CA VAL A 69 2.43 -3.32 11.63
C VAL A 69 2.99 -3.98 12.89
N ALA A 70 2.98 -5.31 12.98
CA ALA A 70 3.59 -6.03 14.08
C ALA A 70 5.10 -5.75 14.18
N THR A 71 5.80 -5.77 13.04
CA THR A 71 7.22 -5.43 12.94
C THR A 71 7.46 -4.00 13.39
N ALA A 72 6.71 -3.02 12.87
CA ALA A 72 6.86 -1.61 13.24
C ALA A 72 6.63 -1.35 14.73
N LYS A 73 5.62 -1.99 15.33
CA LYS A 73 5.36 -1.91 16.78
C LYS A 73 6.51 -2.45 17.60
N LEU A 74 6.97 -3.66 17.31
CA LEU A 74 8.08 -4.28 18.03
C LEU A 74 9.35 -3.42 17.90
N HIS A 75 9.69 -2.95 16.70
CA HIS A 75 10.84 -2.06 16.51
C HIS A 75 10.72 -0.75 17.30
N ALA A 76 9.53 -0.13 17.34
CA ALA A 76 9.31 1.10 18.08
C ALA A 76 9.35 0.90 19.61
N GLU A 77 8.85 -0.23 20.11
CA GLU A 77 8.89 -0.59 21.54
C GLU A 77 10.33 -0.75 22.05
N TYR A 78 11.23 -1.29 21.23
CA TYR A 78 12.66 -1.41 21.54
C TYR A 78 13.48 -0.16 21.13
N GLN A 79 12.86 1.03 21.18
CA GLN A 79 13.48 2.35 21.04
C GLN A 79 14.17 2.64 19.68
N SER A 80 13.83 1.92 18.60
CA SER A 80 14.31 2.27 17.26
C SER A 80 13.45 3.39 16.65
N PRO A 81 14.03 4.40 15.98
CA PRO A 81 13.26 5.32 15.15
C PRO A 81 12.62 4.57 13.98
N VAL A 82 11.29 4.50 13.97
CA VAL A 82 10.52 3.83 12.90
C VAL A 82 9.75 4.87 12.10
N TYR A 83 9.70 4.70 10.79
CA TYR A 83 8.83 5.44 9.88
C TYR A 83 8.00 4.44 9.08
N PHE A 84 6.69 4.64 9.06
CA PHE A 84 5.77 3.74 8.38
C PHE A 84 5.07 4.50 7.25
N TYR A 85 4.82 3.85 6.11
CA TYR A 85 4.05 4.44 5.02
C TYR A 85 3.06 3.44 4.43
N THR A 86 2.05 3.99 3.76
CA THR A 86 1.19 3.25 2.83
C THR A 86 1.36 3.85 1.44
N PHE A 87 1.48 3.00 0.42
CA PHE A 87 1.64 3.45 -0.97
C PHE A 87 0.31 3.30 -1.70
N TYR A 88 -0.28 4.42 -2.11
CA TYR A 88 -1.61 4.53 -2.69
C TYR A 88 -1.55 5.29 -4.02
N HIS A 89 -0.63 4.85 -4.86
CA HIS A 89 -0.49 5.35 -6.21
C HIS A 89 0.13 4.27 -7.08
N HIS A 90 -0.20 4.26 -8.36
CA HIS A 90 0.46 3.43 -9.35
C HIS A 90 0.31 4.13 -10.70
N CYS A 91 1.18 3.77 -11.63
CA CYS A 91 1.06 4.27 -12.98
C CYS A 91 0.07 3.41 -13.76
N GLN A 92 -0.51 3.94 -14.83
CA GLN A 92 -1.50 3.23 -15.64
C GLN A 92 -0.81 2.39 -16.72
N THR A 93 -1.22 1.13 -16.86
CA THR A 93 -0.74 0.19 -17.88
C THR A 93 -1.92 -0.57 -18.46
N ASP A 94 -1.90 -0.84 -19.77
CA ASP A 94 -2.97 -1.60 -20.45
C ASP A 94 -3.13 -3.04 -19.90
N ALA A 95 -2.08 -3.59 -19.28
CA ALA A 95 -2.11 -4.92 -18.67
C ALA A 95 -2.85 -4.97 -17.32
N ARG A 96 -3.20 -3.83 -16.73
CA ARG A 96 -3.78 -3.74 -15.39
C ARG A 96 -5.28 -3.48 -15.49
N PRO A 97 -6.12 -4.18 -14.71
CA PRO A 97 -7.52 -3.84 -14.61
C PRO A 97 -7.73 -2.42 -14.05
N GLU A 98 -8.65 -1.65 -14.62
CA GLU A 98 -8.89 -0.24 -14.23
C GLU A 98 -9.26 -0.06 -12.75
N TRP A 99 -9.92 -1.07 -12.18
CA TRP A 99 -10.38 -1.05 -10.79
C TRP A 99 -9.28 -1.32 -9.76
N ALA A 100 -8.10 -1.76 -10.20
CA ALA A 100 -7.05 -2.24 -9.30
C ALA A 100 -6.25 -1.07 -8.73
N ASP A 101 -6.35 -0.88 -7.41
CA ASP A 101 -5.46 -0.02 -6.63
C ASP A 101 -4.00 -0.55 -6.65
N ALA A 102 -3.05 0.20 -6.09
CA ALA A 102 -1.63 -0.17 -6.02
C ALA A 102 -1.43 -1.62 -5.53
N ALA A 103 -0.61 -2.36 -6.27
CA ALA A 103 -0.31 -3.77 -6.12
C ALA A 103 1.14 -3.95 -5.66
N HIS A 104 1.51 -5.18 -5.35
CA HIS A 104 2.84 -5.49 -4.86
C HIS A 104 3.94 -5.11 -5.88
N GLY A 105 4.87 -4.25 -5.46
CA GLY A 105 6.01 -3.81 -6.27
C GLY A 105 5.77 -2.53 -7.09
N ASP A 106 4.55 -1.96 -7.05
CA ASP A 106 4.25 -0.72 -7.79
C ASP A 106 5.02 0.50 -7.28
N GLU A 107 5.52 0.46 -6.05
CA GLU A 107 6.34 1.53 -5.47
C GLU A 107 7.76 1.57 -6.07
N ILE A 108 8.27 0.42 -6.54
CA ILE A 108 9.64 0.24 -7.04
C ILE A 108 10.04 1.29 -8.09
N PRO A 109 9.29 1.51 -9.18
CA PRO A 109 9.69 2.50 -10.19
C PRO A 109 9.82 3.92 -9.62
N TYR A 110 9.02 4.28 -8.60
CA TYR A 110 9.09 5.60 -7.96
C TYR A 110 10.30 5.74 -7.05
N VAL A 111 10.67 4.68 -6.34
CA VAL A 111 11.89 4.63 -5.51
C VAL A 111 13.15 4.75 -6.36
N PHE A 112 13.15 4.19 -7.56
CA PHE A 112 14.31 4.18 -8.46
C PHE A 112 14.35 5.33 -9.49
N GLY A 113 13.40 6.27 -9.45
CA GLY A 113 13.44 7.42 -10.36
C GLY A 113 13.03 7.12 -11.80
N VAL A 114 12.41 5.96 -12.07
CA VAL A 114 12.03 5.54 -13.44
C VAL A 114 11.13 6.57 -14.13
N PRO A 115 10.13 7.19 -13.47
CA PRO A 115 9.32 8.24 -14.10
C PRO A 115 10.12 9.40 -14.69
N MET A 116 11.33 9.69 -14.17
CA MET A 116 12.17 10.79 -14.66
C MET A 116 12.84 10.49 -16.00
N VAL A 117 13.07 9.22 -16.32
CA VAL A 117 13.66 8.79 -17.60
C VAL A 117 12.60 8.34 -18.60
N GLY A 118 11.37 8.06 -18.13
CA GLY A 118 10.25 7.59 -18.94
C GLY A 118 10.09 6.07 -18.90
N ALA A 119 9.21 5.56 -19.76
CA ALA A 119 8.96 4.12 -19.87
C ALA A 119 10.25 3.37 -20.25
N THR A 120 10.44 2.20 -19.64
CA THR A 120 11.59 1.30 -19.90
C THR A 120 11.09 -0.09 -20.26
N ASP A 121 11.97 -0.96 -20.76
CA ASP A 121 11.61 -2.37 -21.05
C ASP A 121 11.12 -3.11 -19.79
N LEU A 122 11.68 -2.78 -18.62
CA LEU A 122 11.29 -3.40 -17.35
C LEU A 122 10.02 -2.78 -16.76
N PHE A 123 9.82 -1.47 -16.98
CA PHE A 123 8.65 -0.73 -16.52
C PHE A 123 7.99 -0.02 -17.71
N PRO A 124 7.20 -0.75 -18.51
CA PRO A 124 6.55 -0.23 -19.72
C PRO A 124 5.30 0.57 -19.35
N CYS A 125 5.46 1.57 -18.48
CA CYS A 125 4.36 2.35 -17.95
C CYS A 125 4.34 3.76 -18.53
N ASN A 126 3.14 4.26 -18.80
CA ASN A 126 2.99 5.63 -19.28
C ASN A 126 3.00 6.61 -18.09
N PHE A 127 4.19 6.99 -17.64
CA PHE A 127 4.36 7.90 -16.51
C PHE A 127 3.89 9.32 -16.86
N SER A 128 2.94 9.81 -16.09
CA SER A 128 2.45 11.19 -16.11
C SER A 128 3.41 12.13 -15.38
N LYS A 129 3.17 13.44 -15.53
CA LYS A 129 3.89 14.47 -14.74
C LYS A 129 3.67 14.35 -13.22
N ASN A 130 2.54 13.79 -12.79
CA ASN A 130 2.32 13.52 -11.36
C ASN A 130 3.23 12.38 -10.88
N ASP A 131 3.54 11.41 -11.73
CA ASP A 131 4.45 10.30 -11.41
C ASP A 131 5.89 10.78 -11.24
N VAL A 132 6.32 11.72 -12.09
CA VAL A 132 7.62 12.39 -11.96
C VAL A 132 7.73 13.12 -10.62
N MET A 133 6.71 13.90 -10.26
CA MET A 133 6.65 14.60 -8.97
C MET A 133 6.69 13.61 -7.80
N LEU A 134 5.86 12.57 -7.84
CA LEU A 134 5.80 11.58 -6.76
C LEU A 134 7.11 10.81 -6.61
N SER A 135 7.77 10.46 -7.72
CA SER A 135 9.07 9.79 -7.68
C SER A 135 10.15 10.68 -7.09
N ALA A 136 10.18 11.98 -7.43
CA ALA A 136 11.09 12.93 -6.79
C ALA A 136 10.85 13.03 -5.27
N VAL A 137 9.58 13.04 -4.83
CA VAL A 137 9.21 13.05 -3.41
C VAL A 137 9.71 11.80 -2.70
N VAL A 138 9.42 10.62 -3.26
CA VAL A 138 9.82 9.33 -2.71
C VAL A 138 11.35 9.23 -2.61
N MET A 139 12.07 9.54 -3.68
CA MET A 139 13.54 9.53 -3.64
C MET A 139 14.11 10.52 -2.62
N THR A 140 13.50 11.70 -2.45
CA THR A 140 13.92 12.65 -1.42
C THR A 140 13.79 12.04 -0.03
N TYR A 141 12.63 11.47 0.32
CA TYR A 141 12.44 10.82 1.62
C TYR A 141 13.39 9.62 1.83
N TRP A 142 13.58 8.77 0.81
CA TRP A 142 14.41 7.56 0.92
C TRP A 142 15.89 7.92 1.06
N THR A 143 16.38 8.89 0.27
CA THR A 143 17.77 9.33 0.36
C THR A 143 18.05 10.16 1.61
N ASN A 144 17.08 10.92 2.11
CA ASN A 144 17.17 11.61 3.40
C ASN A 144 17.31 10.60 4.55
N PHE A 145 16.46 9.57 4.57
CA PHE A 145 16.56 8.50 5.54
C PHE A 145 17.92 7.79 5.47
N ALA A 146 18.43 7.50 4.26
CA ALA A 146 19.75 6.92 4.09
C ALA A 146 20.90 7.83 4.59
N LYS A 147 20.76 9.15 4.46
CA LYS A 147 21.78 10.13 4.91
C LYS A 147 21.80 10.32 6.42
N THR A 148 20.63 10.33 7.07
CA THR A 148 20.49 10.83 8.45
C THR A 148 19.67 9.95 9.40
N GLY A 149 18.96 8.95 8.88
CA GLY A 149 17.95 8.21 9.63
C GLY A 149 16.63 8.97 9.83
N ASP A 150 16.49 10.19 9.28
CA ASP A 150 15.25 10.97 9.28
C ASP A 150 14.85 11.27 7.82
N PRO A 151 13.69 10.80 7.34
CA PRO A 151 13.26 11.03 5.96
C PRO A 151 13.02 12.52 5.66
N ASN A 152 12.86 13.37 6.68
CA ASN A 152 12.62 14.80 6.50
C ASN A 152 13.93 15.61 6.41
N GLN A 153 15.11 14.99 6.55
CA GLN A 153 16.39 15.69 6.62
C GLN A 153 17.48 15.04 5.73
N PRO A 154 18.34 15.84 5.07
CA PRO A 154 18.48 17.30 5.16
C PRO A 154 17.73 18.06 4.07
N VAL A 155 17.16 17.37 3.08
CA VAL A 155 16.55 18.01 1.91
C VAL A 155 15.05 18.20 2.15
N PRO A 156 14.53 19.44 2.19
CA PRO A 156 13.10 19.67 2.31
C PRO A 156 12.34 19.27 1.03
N GLN A 157 11.04 19.01 1.18
CA GLN A 157 10.14 18.65 0.08
C GLN A 157 9.70 19.87 -0.75
N ASP A 158 10.64 20.66 -1.29
CA ASP A 158 10.31 21.85 -2.09
C ASP A 158 9.91 21.51 -3.53
N THR A 159 9.07 22.34 -4.16
CA THR A 159 8.88 22.33 -5.61
C THR A 159 10.14 22.81 -6.34
N LYS A 160 10.69 21.96 -7.20
CA LYS A 160 11.83 22.23 -8.10
C LYS A 160 11.51 21.80 -9.52
N PHE A 161 12.28 22.30 -10.51
CA PHE A 161 12.11 21.96 -11.93
C PHE A 161 12.02 20.45 -12.20
N ILE A 162 12.78 19.63 -11.47
CA ILE A 162 12.79 18.17 -11.62
C ILE A 162 11.42 17.51 -11.38
N HIS A 163 10.53 18.14 -10.60
CA HIS A 163 9.22 17.58 -10.27
C HIS A 163 8.22 17.70 -11.42
N THR A 164 8.40 18.65 -12.33
CA THR A 164 7.46 18.98 -13.45
C THR A 164 6.04 19.43 -13.05
N LYS A 165 5.68 19.29 -11.77
CA LYS A 165 4.44 19.71 -11.11
C LYS A 165 4.76 20.23 -9.70
N PRO A 166 3.89 21.07 -9.11
CA PRO A 166 4.00 21.44 -7.70
C PRO A 166 4.06 20.20 -6.80
N ASN A 167 5.00 20.21 -5.86
CA ASN A 167 5.18 19.15 -4.88
C ASN A 167 4.05 19.22 -3.85
N ARG A 168 3.25 18.15 -3.76
CA ARG A 168 2.10 18.08 -2.84
C ARG A 168 2.51 17.75 -1.39
N PHE A 169 3.79 17.53 -1.15
CA PHE A 169 4.36 17.13 0.14
C PHE A 169 5.15 18.27 0.82
N GLU A 170 5.12 19.51 0.30
CA GLU A 170 5.84 20.67 0.87
C GLU A 170 5.56 20.86 2.36
N GLU A 171 4.31 20.71 2.78
CA GLU A 171 3.87 20.86 4.17
C GLU A 171 3.69 19.52 4.89
N VAL A 172 4.07 18.40 4.26
CA VAL A 172 3.85 17.05 4.79
C VAL A 172 5.09 16.56 5.52
N VAL A 173 4.99 16.49 6.84
CA VAL A 173 6.04 15.94 7.70
C VAL A 173 5.80 14.44 7.90
N TRP A 174 6.77 13.62 7.51
CA TRP A 174 6.73 12.19 7.80
C TRP A 174 7.10 11.98 9.27
N THR A 175 6.06 11.95 10.10
CA THR A 175 6.20 11.74 11.54
C THR A 175 6.65 10.31 11.85
N ARG A 176 7.42 10.15 12.94
CA ARG A 176 7.84 8.85 13.44
C ARG A 176 6.61 8.02 13.79
N PHE A 177 6.66 6.75 13.44
CA PHE A 177 5.72 5.76 13.92
C PHE A 177 5.94 5.57 15.42
N ASP A 178 4.84 5.64 16.17
CA ASP A 178 4.81 5.26 17.58
C ASP A 178 3.65 4.26 17.81
N GLY A 179 3.80 3.37 18.78
CA GLY A 179 2.82 2.30 19.00
C GLY A 179 1.44 2.79 19.47
N LYS A 180 1.34 4.04 19.93
CA LYS A 180 0.14 4.64 20.52
C LYS A 180 -0.73 5.33 19.46
N ASP A 181 -0.16 6.29 18.77
CA ASP A 181 -0.78 7.12 17.75
C ASP A 181 -0.73 6.43 16.36
N LYS A 182 0.12 5.41 16.19
CA LYS A 182 0.26 4.58 14.97
C LYS A 182 0.36 5.42 13.69
N ARG A 183 1.08 6.54 13.78
CA ARG A 183 1.25 7.48 12.68
C ARG A 183 2.00 6.85 11.52
N TYR A 184 1.53 7.10 10.31
CA TYR A 184 2.14 6.67 9.06
C TYR A 184 1.96 7.76 8.00
N LEU A 185 2.81 7.76 6.98
CA LEU A 185 2.66 8.62 5.81
C LEU A 185 1.80 7.93 4.76
N HIS A 186 0.76 8.61 4.28
CA HIS A 186 0.03 8.18 3.09
C HIS A 186 0.69 8.75 1.84
N ILE A 187 1.40 7.90 1.10
CA ILE A 187 2.09 8.29 -0.13
C ILE A 187 1.13 8.11 -1.31
N GLY A 188 0.69 9.22 -1.87
CA GLY A 188 -0.13 9.27 -3.08
C GLY A 188 -0.36 10.71 -3.51
N LEU A 189 -1.29 10.92 -4.44
CA LEU A 189 -1.58 12.27 -4.95
C LEU A 189 -2.34 13.16 -3.96
N LYS A 190 -2.86 12.61 -2.85
CA LYS A 190 -3.49 13.34 -1.75
C LYS A 190 -2.80 12.95 -0.44
N PRO A 191 -1.56 13.41 -0.20
CA PRO A 191 -0.79 12.97 0.94
C PRO A 191 -1.37 13.46 2.26
N ARG A 192 -1.17 12.67 3.32
CA ARG A 192 -1.59 12.95 4.70
C ARG A 192 -0.80 12.10 5.69
#